data_AF-V5GK98-F1
#
_entry.id   AF-V5GK98-F1
#
_cell.length_a   1.000
_cell.length_b   1.000
_cell.length_c   1.000
_cell.angle_alpha   90.00
_cell.angle_beta   90.00
_cell.angle_gamma   90.00
#
_symmetry.space_group_name_H-M   'P 1'
#
loop_
_entity.id
_entity.type
_entity.pdbx_description
1 polymer ?
#
loop_
_entity_poly.entity_id
_entity_poly.type
_entity_poly.pdbx_seq_one_letter_code
_entity_poly.pdbx_strand_id
1 'polypeptide(L)'
;PAFTDEEIAYISGTFDYMAVNMYSSILAVATDEAPIAEPSYNYDMGIDGYQPDDWESASAPWFKITPWGIRKLLNWLKETYNNPTIIITENGMPDNSSVIDDVTRVR
;
A
#
# COMPACT_ATOMS: atom_id res chain seq x y z
N PRO A 1 -8.25 -8.50 -18.88
CA PRO A 1 -8.89 -9.61 -19.63
C PRO A 1 -10.14 -10.05 -18.87
N ALA A 2 -11.19 -10.51 -19.55
CA ALA A 2 -12.35 -11.08 -18.86
C ALA A 2 -12.02 -12.51 -18.41
N PHE A 3 -12.44 -12.87 -17.19
CA PHE A 3 -12.41 -14.25 -16.73
C PHE A 3 -13.60 -15.03 -17.28
N THR A 4 -13.38 -16.30 -17.59
CA THR A 4 -14.44 -17.28 -17.84
C THR A 4 -15.12 -17.70 -16.53
N ASP A 5 -16.31 -18.27 -16.62
CA ASP A 5 -17.02 -18.79 -15.43
C ASP A 5 -16.22 -19.88 -14.70
N GLU A 6 -15.46 -20.70 -15.44
CA GLU A 6 -14.59 -21.73 -14.89
C GLU A 6 -13.44 -21.12 -14.09
N GLU A 7 -12.79 -20.07 -14.59
CA GLU A 7 -11.72 -19.37 -13.88
C GLU A 7 -12.22 -18.65 -12.63
N ILE A 8 -13.41 -18.03 -12.69
CA ILE A 8 -14.04 -17.40 -11.53
C ILE A 8 -14.30 -18.46 -10.44
N ALA A 9 -14.89 -19.60 -10.83
CA ALA A 9 -15.16 -20.70 -9.91
C ALA A 9 -13.87 -21.29 -9.34
N TYR A 10 -12.81 -21.37 -10.16
CA TYR A 10 -11.51 -21.88 -9.75
C TYR A 10 -10.80 -20.96 -8.75
N ILE A 11 -10.79 -19.63 -8.95
CA ILE A 11 -10.02 -18.67 -8.13
C ILE A 11 -10.77 -18.25 -6.86
N SER A 12 -12.10 -18.28 -6.88
CA SER A 12 -12.89 -17.81 -5.74
C SER A 12 -12.60 -18.65 -4.48
N GLY A 13 -12.09 -18.00 -3.43
CA GLY A 13 -11.76 -18.66 -2.17
C GLY A 13 -10.47 -19.47 -2.17
N THR A 14 -9.58 -19.33 -3.17
CA THR A 14 -8.29 -20.04 -3.19
C THR A 14 -7.23 -19.39 -2.30
N PHE A 15 -7.54 -19.17 -1.03
CA PHE A 15 -6.59 -18.71 -0.03
C PHE A 15 -7.00 -19.19 1.37
N ASP A 16 -6.02 -19.56 2.19
CA ASP A 16 -6.24 -19.92 3.60
C ASP A 16 -6.03 -18.71 4.53
N TYR A 17 -5.21 -17.75 4.09
CA TYR A 17 -4.91 -16.50 4.77
C TYR A 17 -4.51 -15.42 3.76
N MET A 18 -4.52 -14.17 4.19
CA MET A 18 -4.07 -13.01 3.42
C MET A 18 -2.72 -12.53 3.96
N ALA A 19 -1.70 -12.56 3.10
CA ALA A 19 -0.40 -11.99 3.38
C ALA A 19 -0.40 -10.50 3.04
N VAL A 20 0.01 -9.65 3.98
CA VAL A 20 0.04 -8.20 3.80
C VAL A 20 1.47 -7.68 3.99
N ASN A 21 1.96 -7.02 2.94
CA ASN A 21 3.20 -6.24 2.96
C ASN A 21 2.81 -4.77 3.04
N MET A 22 3.17 -4.09 4.12
CA MET A 22 2.83 -2.67 4.30
C MET A 22 4.00 -1.89 4.91
N TYR A 23 4.31 -0.77 4.29
CA TYR A 23 5.51 0.01 4.57
C TYR A 23 5.21 1.48 4.89
N SER A 24 4.49 2.15 3.99
CA SER A 24 4.20 3.59 4.06
C SER A 24 2.82 3.86 3.46
N SER A 25 2.27 5.05 3.68
CA SER A 25 1.01 5.51 3.11
C SER A 25 1.22 6.75 2.24
N ILE A 26 0.30 6.99 1.32
CA ILE A 26 0.14 8.25 0.59
C ILE A 26 -1.27 8.79 0.86
N LEU A 27 -1.43 10.10 0.74
CA LEU A 27 -2.75 10.72 0.57
C LEU A 27 -3.06 10.76 -0.92
N ALA A 28 -4.34 10.59 -1.26
CA ALA A 28 -4.83 10.64 -2.63
C ALA A 28 -5.84 11.77 -2.75
N VAL A 29 -5.69 12.58 -3.81
CA VAL A 29 -6.65 13.62 -4.20
C VAL A 29 -7.17 13.25 -5.57
N ALA A 30 -8.50 13.27 -5.75
CA ALA A 30 -9.08 13.04 -7.07
C ALA A 30 -8.64 14.13 -8.05
N THR A 31 -8.28 13.73 -9.26
CA THR A 31 -7.98 14.65 -10.36
C THR A 31 -9.10 14.60 -11.39
N ASP A 32 -9.21 15.66 -12.20
CA ASP A 32 -10.08 15.60 -13.38
C ASP A 32 -9.55 14.57 -14.39
N GLU A 33 -10.46 14.04 -15.21
CA GLU A 33 -10.11 13.12 -16.29
C GLU A 33 -9.11 13.79 -17.24
N ALA A 34 -7.98 13.14 -17.47
CA ALA A 34 -6.96 13.67 -18.37
C ALA A 34 -7.48 13.69 -19.82
N PRO A 35 -7.10 14.70 -20.63
CA PRO A 35 -7.39 14.67 -22.06
C PRO A 35 -6.78 13.44 -22.73
N ILE A 36 -7.44 12.92 -23.77
CA ILE A 36 -6.88 11.85 -24.59
C ILE A 36 -5.57 12.38 -25.22
N ALA A 37 -4.45 11.82 -24.77
CA ALA A 37 -3.10 12.20 -25.14
C ALA A 37 -2.20 10.96 -25.16
N GLU A 38 -0.88 11.16 -25.04
CA GLU A 38 0.06 10.05 -24.89
C GLU A 38 -0.24 9.25 -23.61
N PRO A 39 -0.23 7.90 -23.66
CA PRO A 39 -0.48 7.05 -22.51
C PRO A 39 0.41 7.39 -21.32
N SER A 40 -0.19 7.52 -20.14
CA SER A 40 0.51 7.91 -18.92
C SER A 40 -0.09 7.22 -17.71
N TYR A 41 0.72 6.40 -17.05
CA TYR A 41 0.35 5.70 -15.80
C TYR A 41 -0.25 6.66 -14.76
N ASN A 42 0.33 7.85 -14.61
CA ASN A 42 -0.12 8.83 -13.62
C ASN A 42 -1.49 9.44 -13.98
N TYR A 43 -1.79 9.60 -15.27
CA TYR A 43 -3.10 10.08 -15.71
C TYR A 43 -4.15 8.97 -15.60
N ASP A 44 -3.78 7.73 -15.88
CA ASP A 44 -4.68 6.58 -15.81
C ASP A 44 -5.14 6.25 -14.37
N MET A 45 -4.36 6.65 -13.35
CA MET A 45 -4.73 6.44 -11.95
C MET A 45 -5.91 7.31 -11.48
N GLY A 46 -6.17 8.45 -12.12
CA GLY A 46 -7.25 9.38 -11.74
C GLY A 46 -7.08 10.06 -10.38
N ILE A 47 -5.88 10.00 -9.80
CA ILE A 47 -5.53 10.64 -8.53
C ILE A 47 -4.16 11.30 -8.60
N ASP A 48 -3.99 12.36 -7.81
CA ASP A 48 -2.68 12.88 -7.43
C ASP A 48 -2.33 12.34 -6.03
N GLY A 49 -1.20 11.63 -5.96
CA GLY A 49 -0.73 10.95 -4.77
C GLY A 49 0.38 11.76 -4.11
N TYR A 50 0.21 12.14 -2.85
CA TYR A 50 1.20 12.95 -2.14
C TYR A 50 1.42 12.51 -0.70
N GLN A 51 2.56 12.91 -0.15
CA GLN A 51 2.91 12.73 1.25
C GLN A 51 3.20 14.10 1.86
N PRO A 52 2.52 14.50 2.94
CA PRO A 52 2.83 15.75 3.62
C PRO A 52 4.31 15.86 4.03
N ASP A 53 4.89 17.04 3.86
CA ASP A 53 6.30 17.31 4.17
C ASP A 53 6.58 17.19 5.67
N ASP A 54 5.57 17.44 6.51
CA ASP A 54 5.64 17.32 7.97
C ASP A 54 5.57 15.87 8.48
N TRP A 55 5.24 14.90 7.61
CA TRP A 55 5.40 13.50 7.95
C TRP A 55 6.87 13.14 8.04
N GLU A 56 7.19 12.34 9.05
CA GLU A 56 8.55 11.87 9.25
C GLU A 56 9.00 10.96 8.10
N SER A 57 10.16 11.28 7.51
CA SER A 57 10.76 10.51 6.42
C SER A 57 11.74 9.46 6.93
N ALA A 58 11.81 8.33 6.25
CA ALA A 58 12.94 7.41 6.34
C ALA A 58 14.04 7.79 5.32
N SER A 59 15.07 6.95 5.17
CA SER A 59 16.18 7.23 4.24
C SER A 59 15.79 7.16 2.76
N ALA A 60 14.71 6.45 2.40
CA ALA A 60 14.23 6.36 1.02
C ALA A 60 13.25 7.50 0.69
N PRO A 61 13.36 8.17 -0.48
CA PRO A 61 12.52 9.32 -0.82
C PRO A 61 11.01 9.09 -0.83
N TRP A 62 10.57 7.85 -1.11
CA TRP A 62 9.15 7.48 -1.17
C TRP A 62 8.56 7.06 0.19
N PHE A 63 9.39 7.05 1.25
CA PHE A 63 9.06 6.39 2.50
C PHE A 63 8.78 7.40 3.61
N LYS A 64 7.54 7.43 4.08
CA LYS A 64 7.11 8.14 5.29
C LYS A 64 6.70 7.17 6.38
N ILE A 65 6.96 7.52 7.63
CA ILE A 65 6.63 6.71 8.79
C ILE A 65 5.14 6.93 9.14
N THR A 66 4.30 5.99 8.70
CA THR A 66 2.84 6.07 8.85
C THR A 66 2.26 4.83 9.53
N PRO A 67 2.58 4.56 10.82
CA PRO A 67 2.09 3.38 11.53
C PRO A 67 0.56 3.33 11.63
N TRP A 68 -0.12 4.47 11.59
CA TRP A 68 -1.58 4.53 11.52
C TRP A 68 -2.15 3.94 10.21
N GLY A 69 -1.35 3.89 9.13
CA GLY A 69 -1.75 3.39 7.83
C GLY A 69 -2.06 1.90 7.83
N ILE A 70 -1.22 1.07 8.46
CA ILE A 70 -1.45 -0.37 8.55
C ILE A 70 -2.73 -0.68 9.33
N ARG A 71 -3.04 0.08 10.40
CA ARG A 71 -4.31 -0.07 11.14
C ARG A 71 -5.51 0.23 10.25
N LYS A 72 -5.45 1.30 9.45
CA LYS A 72 -6.54 1.65 8.51
C LYS A 72 -6.72 0.55 7.45
N LEU A 73 -5.63 0.07 6.86
CA LEU A 73 -5.65 -1.02 5.89
C LEU A 73 -6.27 -2.29 6.48
N LEU A 74 -5.85 -2.72 7.67
CA LEU A 74 -6.37 -3.92 8.31
C LEU A 74 -7.86 -3.81 8.65
N ASN A 75 -8.34 -2.64 9.11
CA ASN A 75 -9.76 -2.42 9.33
C ASN A 75 -10.56 -2.51 8.02
N TRP A 76 -10.06 -1.90 6.95
CA TRP A 76 -10.70 -1.97 5.64
C TRP A 76 -10.74 -3.39 5.09
N LEU A 77 -9.64 -4.15 5.18
CA LEU A 77 -9.59 -5.55 4.77
C LEU A 77 -10.57 -6.40 5.56
N LYS A 78 -10.68 -6.17 6.88
CA LYS A 78 -11.64 -6.82 7.75
C LYS A 78 -13.08 -6.59 7.30
N GLU A 79 -13.44 -5.34 7.05
CA GLU A 79 -14.81 -4.94 6.68
C GLU A 79 -15.17 -5.36 5.25
N THR A 80 -14.19 -5.38 4.35
CA THR A 80 -14.42 -5.61 2.91
C THR A 80 -14.35 -7.08 2.51
N TYR A 81 -13.46 -7.87 3.14
CA TYR A 81 -13.15 -9.24 2.71
C TYR A 81 -13.56 -10.30 3.73
N ASN A 82 -14.61 -10.04 4.52
CA ASN A 82 -15.13 -10.98 5.52
C ASN A 82 -14.09 -11.40 6.57
N ASN A 83 -13.21 -10.46 6.96
CA ASN A 83 -12.22 -10.65 8.04
C ASN A 83 -11.41 -11.95 7.96
N PRO A 84 -10.62 -12.16 6.89
CA PRO A 84 -9.83 -13.37 6.75
C PRO A 84 -8.71 -13.41 7.81
N THR A 85 -8.09 -14.57 7.99
CA THR A 85 -6.81 -14.64 8.72
C THR A 85 -5.79 -13.78 7.98
N ILE A 86 -5.21 -12.78 8.65
CA ILE A 86 -4.21 -11.88 8.05
C ILE A 86 -2.86 -12.09 8.74
N ILE A 87 -1.81 -12.20 7.93
CA ILE A 87 -0.41 -12.24 8.38
C ILE A 87 0.31 -11.04 7.78
N ILE A 88 0.96 -10.24 8.63
CA ILE A 88 1.89 -9.22 8.14
C ILE A 88 3.18 -9.93 7.76
N THR A 89 3.40 -10.07 6.46
CA THR A 89 4.58 -10.77 5.91
C THR A 89 5.76 -9.83 5.73
N GLU A 90 5.52 -8.53 5.55
CA GLU A 90 6.57 -7.53 5.53
C GLU A 90 6.11 -6.22 6.21
N ASN A 91 6.97 -5.72 7.09
CA ASN A 91 6.91 -4.39 7.65
C ASN A 91 8.33 -3.99 8.12
N GLY A 92 8.75 -2.77 7.78
CA GLY A 92 10.06 -2.27 8.14
C GLY A 92 10.31 -0.90 7.53
N MET A 93 11.50 -0.36 7.72
CA MET A 93 11.90 0.91 7.13
C MET A 93 13.37 0.88 6.69
N PRO A 94 13.71 1.56 5.58
CA PRO A 94 15.08 1.69 5.13
C PRO A 94 15.85 2.64 6.04
N ASP A 95 17.15 2.39 6.16
CA ASP A 95 18.12 3.27 6.83
C ASP A 95 19.26 3.60 5.85
N ASN A 96 19.95 4.71 6.05
CA ASN A 96 21.15 5.11 5.30
C ASN A 96 22.42 5.05 6.15
N SER A 97 22.30 4.66 7.42
CA SER A 97 23.41 4.71 8.36
C SER A 97 24.47 3.63 8.06
N SER A 98 25.74 3.99 8.20
CA SER A 98 26.89 3.07 8.20
C SER A 98 27.19 2.53 9.61
N VAL A 99 26.26 2.73 10.55
CA VAL A 99 26.38 2.34 11.96
C VAL A 99 25.33 1.30 12.31
N ILE A 100 25.59 0.51 13.36
CA ILE A 100 24.71 -0.60 13.76
C ILE A 100 23.50 -0.12 14.59
N ASP A 101 23.59 1.08 15.18
CA ASP A 101 22.56 1.63 16.07
C ASP A 101 21.36 2.17 15.27
N ASP A 102 20.30 1.36 15.16
CA ASP A 102 19.12 1.59 14.32
C ASP A 102 17.88 2.08 15.11
N VAL A 103 18.08 3.01 16.04
CA VAL A 103 17.06 3.50 16.98
C VAL A 103 15.74 3.91 16.29
N THR A 104 15.83 4.49 15.10
CA THR A 104 14.68 4.92 14.29
C THR A 104 13.77 3.76 13.89
N ARG A 105 14.33 2.55 13.70
CA ARG A 105 13.60 1.33 13.33
C ARG A 105 12.90 0.68 14.55
N VAL A 106 13.47 0.86 15.74
CA VAL A 106 13.01 0.18 16.97
C VAL A 106 11.86 0.92 17.67
N ARG A 107 11.81 2.25 17.55
CA ARG A 107 10.88 3.12 18.27
C ARG A 107 9.41 2.97 17.89
#